data_AF-A0A2W1ANI6-F1
#
_entry.id   AF-A0A2W1ANI6-F1
#
_cell.length_a   1.000
_cell.length_b   1.000
_cell.length_c   1.000
_cell.angle_alpha   90.00
_cell.angle_beta   90.00
_cell.angle_gamma   90.00
#
_symmetry.space_group_name_H-M   'P 1'
#
loop_
_entity.id
_entity.type
_entity.pdbx_description
1 polymer ?
#
loop_
_entity_poly.entity_id
_entity_poly.type
_entity_poly.pdbx_seq_one_letter_code
_entity_poly.pdbx_strand_id
1 'polypeptide(L)'
;MGLLRDIDIQDGHVALRLRLTTPMCMLFPHFLDEVQNRVGALPDVESVTCETDAGMDWGPEMMTVVAKSRLQQLRESWDRKIGYVPEGNPKGLGR
;
A
#
# COMPACT_ATOMS: atom_id res chain seq x y z
N MET A 1 -4.17 3.14 2.08
CA MET A 1 -2.76 3.24 1.63
C MET A 1 -2.59 4.03 0.33
N GLY A 2 -3.64 4.25 -0.48
CA GLY A 2 -3.52 5.05 -1.71
C GLY A 2 -2.89 4.29 -2.89
N LEU A 3 -2.80 2.96 -2.80
CA LEU A 3 -2.15 2.12 -3.81
C LEU A 3 -3.05 1.85 -5.01
N LEU A 4 -4.36 1.80 -4.85
CA LEU A 4 -5.26 1.60 -5.97
C LEU A 4 -5.39 2.91 -6.76
N ARG A 5 -4.95 2.90 -8.01
CA ARG A 5 -5.07 4.04 -8.94
C ARG A 5 -6.40 4.07 -9.63
N ASP A 6 -6.83 2.92 -10.12
CA ASP A 6 -7.95 2.82 -11.04
C ASP A 6 -8.51 1.40 -11.02
N ILE A 7 -9.81 1.28 -11.25
CA ILE A 7 -10.50 0.02 -11.54
C ILE A 7 -11.43 0.29 -12.72
N ASP A 8 -11.30 -0.53 -13.77
CA ASP A 8 -12.25 -0.59 -14.87
C ASP A 8 -12.91 -1.98 -14.89
N ILE A 9 -14.23 -2.01 -15.06
CA ILE A 9 -15.03 -3.24 -15.06
C ILE A 9 -15.91 -3.22 -16.30
N GLN A 10 -15.73 -4.20 -17.17
CA GLN A 10 -16.48 -4.34 -18.42
C GLN A 10 -16.84 -5.81 -18.61
N ASP A 11 -18.13 -6.14 -18.64
CA ASP A 11 -18.65 -7.48 -18.96
C ASP A 11 -17.92 -8.63 -18.24
N GLY A 12 -17.74 -8.50 -16.92
CA GLY A 12 -17.06 -9.53 -16.10
C GLY A 12 -15.52 -9.51 -16.16
N HIS A 13 -14.92 -8.61 -16.94
CA HIS A 13 -13.49 -8.38 -16.97
C HIS A 13 -13.11 -7.21 -16.06
N VAL A 14 -12.18 -7.44 -15.13
CA VAL A 14 -11.72 -6.43 -14.16
C VAL A 14 -10.27 -6.06 -14.44
N ALA A 15 -10.02 -4.80 -14.76
CA ALA A 15 -8.68 -4.25 -14.93
C ALA A 15 -8.33 -3.33 -13.75
N LEU A 16 -7.28 -3.68 -13.02
CA LEU A 16 -6.78 -2.90 -11.89
C LEU A 16 -5.45 -2.23 -12.23
N ARG A 17 -5.28 -0.98 -11.79
CA ARG A 17 -3.99 -0.30 -11.79
C ARG A 17 -3.56 0.02 -10.38
N LEU A 18 -2.38 -0.45 -9.99
CA LEU A 18 -1.79 -0.18 -8.69
C LEU A 18 -0.63 0.83 -8.81
N ARG A 19 -0.38 1.55 -7.72
CA ARG A 19 0.81 2.35 -7.49
C ARG A 19 1.70 1.63 -6.51
N LEU A 20 2.95 1.42 -6.87
CA LEU A 20 3.94 0.85 -5.95
C LEU A 20 4.53 1.96 -5.08
N THR A 21 4.82 1.63 -3.82
CA THR A 21 5.43 2.58 -2.88
C THR A 21 6.92 2.80 -3.13
N THR A 22 7.55 1.91 -3.91
CA THR A 22 8.95 1.97 -4.29
C THR A 22 9.13 1.41 -5.71
N PRO A 23 10.06 1.97 -6.50
CA PRO A 23 10.43 1.40 -7.79
C PRO A 23 10.92 -0.03 -7.68
N MET A 24 10.68 -0.84 -8.73
CA MET A 24 11.09 -2.26 -8.81
C MET A 24 10.75 -3.09 -7.56
N CYS A 25 9.56 -2.89 -7.00
CA CYS A 25 9.13 -3.61 -5.80
C CYS A 25 9.02 -5.12 -6.07
N MET A 26 9.88 -5.91 -5.41
CA MET A 26 9.88 -7.38 -5.50
C MET A 26 8.62 -8.05 -4.92
N LEU A 27 7.79 -7.29 -4.20
CA LEU A 27 6.51 -7.77 -3.67
C LEU A 27 5.38 -7.74 -4.71
N PHE A 28 5.57 -7.07 -5.85
CA PHE A 28 4.51 -6.95 -6.86
C PHE A 28 3.94 -8.29 -7.35
N PRO A 29 4.73 -9.35 -7.62
CA PRO A 29 4.17 -10.66 -8.00
C PRO A 29 3.17 -11.20 -6.97
N HIS A 30 3.42 -11.01 -5.67
CA HIS A 30 2.47 -11.41 -4.64
C HIS A 30 1.18 -10.58 -4.68
N PHE A 31 1.24 -9.28 -4.99
CA PHE A 31 0.03 -8.49 -5.19
C PHE A 31 -0.77 -8.97 -6.40
N LEU A 32 -0.10 -9.34 -7.50
CA LEU A 32 -0.73 -9.90 -8.67
C LEU A 32 -1.45 -11.21 -8.35
N ASP A 33 -0.82 -12.11 -7.59
CA ASP A 33 -1.44 -13.37 -7.14
C ASP A 33 -2.65 -13.11 -6.24
N GLU A 34 -2.53 -12.24 -5.24
CA GLU A 34 -3.63 -11.94 -4.32
C GLU A 34 -4.82 -11.27 -5.03
N VAL A 35 -4.55 -10.40 -6.00
CA VAL A 35 -5.60 -9.77 -6.82
C VAL A 35 -6.32 -10.82 -7.65
N GLN A 36 -5.60 -11.68 -8.36
CA GLN A 36 -6.20 -12.78 -9.14
C GLN A 36 -7.02 -13.72 -8.26
N ASN A 37 -6.48 -14.13 -7.10
CA ASN A 37 -7.16 -15.06 -6.19
C ASN A 37 -8.42 -14.46 -5.57
N ARG A 38 -8.37 -13.21 -5.09
CA ARG A 38 -9.47 -12.63 -4.33
C ARG A 38 -10.52 -11.99 -5.23
N VAL A 39 -10.11 -11.28 -6.29
CA VAL A 39 -11.03 -10.63 -7.23
C VAL A 39 -11.58 -11.65 -8.21
N GLY A 40 -10.75 -12.57 -8.70
CA GLY A 40 -11.20 -13.63 -9.62
C GLY A 40 -12.13 -14.65 -8.98
N ALA A 41 -12.20 -14.72 -7.64
CA ALA A 41 -13.17 -15.55 -6.92
C ALA A 41 -14.53 -14.86 -6.71
N LEU A 42 -14.69 -13.60 -7.11
CA LEU A 42 -15.96 -12.91 -6.99
C LEU A 42 -16.96 -13.45 -8.03
N PRO A 43 -18.26 -13.56 -7.67
CA PRO A 43 -19.30 -13.88 -8.64
C PRO A 43 -19.27 -12.89 -9.81
N ASP A 44 -19.56 -13.39 -11.01
CA ASP A 44 -19.64 -12.62 -12.25
C ASP A 44 -18.30 -12.04 -12.76
N VAL A 45 -17.17 -12.40 -12.14
CA VAL A 45 -15.83 -12.09 -12.67
C VAL A 45 -15.34 -13.24 -13.55
N GLU A 46 -15.11 -12.94 -14.82
CA GLU A 46 -14.59 -13.88 -15.82
C GLU A 46 -13.06 -13.79 -15.95
N SER A 47 -12.49 -12.60 -15.80
CA SER A 47 -11.03 -12.42 -15.82
C SER A 47 -10.58 -11.18 -15.03
N VAL A 48 -9.32 -11.21 -14.60
CA VAL A 48 -8.70 -10.12 -13.85
C VAL A 48 -7.32 -9.82 -14.42
N THR A 49 -7.03 -8.54 -14.66
CA THR A 49 -5.70 -8.04 -14.99
C THR A 49 -5.26 -7.01 -13.96
N CYS A 50 -3.95 -6.97 -13.67
CA CYS A 50 -3.39 -6.03 -12.71
C CYS A 50 -2.04 -5.53 -13.21
N GLU A 51 -1.94 -4.21 -13.36
CA GLU A 51 -0.73 -3.52 -13.81
C GLU A 51 -0.28 -2.50 -12.78
N THR A 52 0.95 -2.01 -12.94
CA THR A 52 1.50 -0.96 -12.05
C THR A 52 2.14 0.18 -12.82
N ASP A 53 2.28 1.30 -12.12
CA ASP A 53 3.02 2.49 -12.55
C ASP A 53 4.55 2.36 -12.46
N ALA A 54 5.08 1.16 -12.18
CA ALA A 54 6.49 0.91 -11.86
C ALA A 54 7.02 1.65 -10.60
N GLY A 55 6.14 2.18 -9.74
CA GLY A 55 6.49 2.80 -8.45
C GLY A 55 6.91 4.26 -8.51
N MET A 56 6.41 5.00 -9.50
CA MET A 56 6.81 6.38 -9.77
C MET A 56 5.79 7.43 -9.32
N ASP A 57 4.52 7.06 -9.09
CA ASP A 57 3.41 7.99 -8.82
C ASP A 57 3.08 8.10 -7.32
N TRP A 58 3.35 7.08 -6.52
CA TRP A 58 2.89 7.07 -5.13
C TRP A 58 3.66 8.03 -4.21
N GLY A 59 2.92 8.80 -3.39
CA GLY A 59 3.47 9.62 -2.31
C GLY A 59 2.73 9.43 -0.97
N PRO A 60 3.39 9.67 0.19
CA PRO A 60 2.79 9.51 1.52
C PRO A 60 1.50 10.33 1.72
N GLU A 61 1.37 11.45 1.02
CA GLU A 61 0.19 12.30 1.02
C GLU A 61 -1.08 11.56 0.58
N MET A 62 -0.96 10.57 -0.31
CA MET A 62 -2.05 9.74 -0.82
C MET A 62 -2.62 8.77 0.22
N MET A 63 -1.93 8.59 1.36
CA MET A 63 -2.48 7.80 2.46
C MET A 63 -3.64 8.54 3.13
N THR A 64 -4.70 7.80 3.45
CA THR A 64 -5.79 8.31 4.28
C THR A 64 -5.28 8.69 5.68
N VAL A 65 -6.00 9.60 6.35
CA VAL A 65 -5.67 10.03 7.72
C VAL A 65 -5.54 8.83 8.66
N VAL A 66 -6.48 7.88 8.59
CA VAL A 66 -6.46 6.66 9.40
C VAL A 66 -5.20 5.82 9.15
N ALA A 67 -4.78 5.67 7.89
CA ALA A 67 -3.58 4.92 7.55
C ALA A 67 -2.31 5.61 8.08
N LYS A 68 -2.23 6.94 7.97
CA LYS A 68 -1.12 7.74 8.55
C LYS A 68 -1.08 7.59 10.07
N SER A 69 -2.22 7.71 10.75
CA SER A 69 -2.31 7.53 12.20
C SER A 69 -1.87 6.12 12.64
N ARG A 70 -2.27 5.07 11.91
CA ARG A 70 -1.85 3.70 12.22
C ARG A 70 -0.36 3.49 12.03
N LEU A 71 0.22 4.06 10.96
CA LEU A 71 1.67 4.02 10.73
C LEU A 71 2.44 4.75 11.84
N GLN A 72 1.92 5.90 12.30
CA GLN A 72 2.52 6.66 13.39
C GLN A 72 2.48 5.87 14.72
N GLN A 73 1.35 5.27 15.07
CA GLN A 73 1.23 4.42 16.25
C GLN A 73 2.20 3.23 16.20
N LEU A 74 2.37 2.63 15.02
CA LEU A 74 3.34 1.54 14.83
C LEU A 74 4.75 2.06 15.12
N ARG A 75 5.17 3.16 14.50
CA ARG A 75 6.50 3.78 14.73
C ARG A 75 6.76 4.06 16.22
N GLU A 76 5.82 4.70 16.91
CA GLU A 76 5.94 4.97 18.35
C GLU A 76 6.03 3.69 19.19
N SER A 77 5.32 2.64 18.80
CA SER A 77 5.40 1.35 19.49
C SER A 77 6.77 0.68 19.30
N TRP A 78 7.38 0.85 18.13
CA TRP A 78 8.74 0.40 17.88
C TRP A 78 9.72 1.23 18.69
N ASP A 79 9.65 2.57 18.65
CA ASP A 79 10.55 3.45 19.42
C ASP A 79 10.58 3.06 20.91
N ARG A 80 9.42 2.78 21.51
CA ARG A 80 9.33 2.30 22.90
C ARG A 80 9.97 0.92 23.12
N LYS A 81 9.90 0.02 22.14
CA LYS A 81 10.35 -1.37 22.27
C LYS A 81 11.84 -1.55 22.00
N ILE A 82 12.39 -0.80 21.04
CA ILE A 82 13.80 -0.88 20.62
C ILE A 82 14.64 0.30 21.11
N GLY A 83 14.06 1.29 21.80
CA GLY A 83 14.78 2.45 22.32
C GLY A 83 15.33 3.37 21.21
N TYR A 84 14.76 3.31 20.01
CA TYR A 84 15.20 4.10 18.87
C TYR A 84 14.66 5.54 18.99
N VAL A 85 15.55 6.53 18.94
CA VAL A 85 15.21 7.96 18.83
C VAL A 85 15.56 8.39 17.40
N PRO A 86 14.58 8.62 16.51
CA PRO A 86 14.89 9.10 15.16
C PRO A 86 15.54 10.49 15.21
N GLU A 87 16.62 10.66 14.44
CA GLU A 87 17.26 11.97 14.26
C GLU A 87 16.22 12.98 13.75
N GLY A 88 16.09 14.10 14.48
CA GLY A 88 15.17 15.19 14.14
C GLY A 88 13.88 15.28 14.98
N ASN A 89 13.67 14.41 15.98
CA ASN A 89 12.58 14.60 16.95
C ASN A 89 13.09 15.39 18.19
N PRO A 90 12.76 16.68 18.35
CA PRO A 90 13.22 17.48 19.49
C PRO A 90 12.61 17.07 20.84
N LYS A 91 11.66 16.12 20.87
CA LYS A 91 11.02 15.62 22.11
C LYS A 91 11.72 14.39 22.72
N GLY A 92 12.84 13.96 22.16
CA GLY A 92 13.59 12.80 22.62
C GLY A 92 14.70 13.10 23.64
N LEU A 93 14.51 13.99 24.62
CA LEU A 93 15.39 14.05 25.81
C LEU A 93 14.75 14.80 26.99
N GLY A 94 14.62 14.13 28.14
CA GLY A 94 14.24 14.69 29.45
C GLY A 94 12.72 14.75 29.70
N ARG A 95 12.15 14.10 30.72
CA ARG A 95 12.63 13.66 32.03
C ARG A 95 12.08 12.29 32.39
#